data_AF-A0A966PUV7-F1
#
_entry.id   AF-A0A966PUV7-F1
#
_cell.length_a   1.000
_cell.length_b   1.000
_cell.length_c   1.000
_cell.angle_alpha   90.00
_cell.angle_beta   90.00
_cell.angle_gamma   90.00
#
_symmetry.space_group_name_H-M   'P 1'
#
loop_
_entity.id
_entity.type
_entity.pdbx_description
1 polymer ?
#
loop_
_entity_poly.entity_id
_entity_poly.type
_entity_poly.pdbx_seq_one_letter_code
_entity_poly.pdbx_strand_id
1 'polypeptide(L)'
;MTSRIRADIILNRNADGPVLASEGIIISTNKNVTFSGGTVINQSGITTSSISSTTITASGFSGSGANLTQVPAGSLTGLVSPTILGSGTANSGTYLRGDGTWAAVAAANTTISDDTSTNATYYPTLSTATTGVLSSVKTSSSKLTFNPGTGTLFSTNFSGSGVNLTQLNAANLTGNLPAISGVNLTQLNASNLTTGTVSNSLFNTNSNAYGVRTLSTGTPSGGSNGDIWYKY
;
A
#
# COMPACT_ATOMS: atom_id res chain seq x y z
N MET A 1 -48.75 -76.16 -22.05
CA MET A 1 -48.23 -75.63 -23.34
C MET A 1 -48.23 -74.12 -23.22
N THR A 2 -47.08 -73.45 -23.33
CA THR A 2 -47.04 -71.97 -23.27
C THR A 2 -47.46 -71.42 -24.63
N SER A 3 -48.62 -70.78 -24.71
CA SER A 3 -49.03 -70.04 -25.90
C SER A 3 -48.04 -68.89 -26.14
N ARG A 4 -47.33 -68.91 -27.27
CA ARG A 4 -46.41 -67.85 -27.68
C ARG A 4 -46.81 -67.37 -29.07
N ILE A 5 -46.99 -66.06 -29.23
CA ILE A 5 -47.15 -65.43 -30.54
C ILE A 5 -45.75 -65.28 -31.15
N ARG A 6 -45.54 -65.83 -32.34
CA ARG A 6 -44.35 -65.56 -33.16
C ARG A 6 -44.77 -64.62 -34.28
N ALA A 7 -44.50 -63.35 -34.12
CA ALA A 7 -44.75 -62.33 -35.13
C ALA A 7 -43.45 -61.54 -35.34
N ASP A 8 -43.05 -61.36 -36.59
CA ASP A 8 -41.89 -60.54 -36.94
C ASP A 8 -42.22 -59.04 -36.81
N ILE A 9 -43.48 -58.66 -37.07
CA ILE A 9 -43.98 -57.29 -36.95
C ILE A 9 -45.41 -57.31 -36.38
N ILE A 10 -45.67 -56.45 -35.39
CA ILE A 10 -47.03 -56.15 -34.90
C ILE A 10 -47.37 -54.73 -35.36
N LEU A 11 -48.39 -54.59 -36.21
CA LEU A 11 -48.86 -53.31 -36.74
C LEU A 11 -50.30 -53.04 -36.29
N ASN A 12 -50.60 -51.81 -35.88
CA ASN A 12 -51.98 -51.36 -35.76
C ASN A 12 -52.49 -50.91 -37.15
N ARG A 13 -53.12 -51.83 -37.90
CA ARG A 13 -53.55 -51.60 -39.30
C ARG A 13 -54.69 -50.58 -39.48
N ASN A 14 -55.41 -50.22 -38.42
CA ASN A 14 -56.58 -49.31 -38.49
C ASN A 14 -56.31 -47.92 -37.90
N ALA A 15 -55.06 -47.63 -37.50
CA ALA A 15 -54.49 -46.29 -37.27
C ALA A 15 -55.13 -45.31 -36.26
N ASP A 16 -56.03 -45.71 -35.35
CA ASP A 16 -56.59 -44.76 -34.36
C ASP A 16 -56.15 -45.02 -32.90
N GLY A 17 -54.93 -45.51 -32.65
CA GLY A 17 -54.42 -45.56 -31.26
C GLY A 17 -53.16 -46.41 -31.00
N PRO A 18 -52.60 -46.33 -29.77
CA PRO A 18 -51.46 -47.14 -29.36
C PRO A 18 -51.83 -48.62 -29.18
N VAL A 19 -50.83 -49.50 -29.24
CA VAL A 19 -51.00 -50.90 -28.78
C VAL A 19 -51.19 -50.88 -27.26
N LEU A 20 -52.38 -51.27 -26.79
CA LEU A 20 -52.69 -51.35 -25.36
C LEU A 20 -52.36 -52.76 -24.85
N ALA A 21 -51.53 -52.84 -23.81
CA ALA A 21 -51.24 -54.07 -23.07
C ALA A 21 -51.53 -53.85 -21.59
N SER A 22 -52.55 -54.52 -21.05
CA SER A 22 -53.01 -54.33 -19.66
C SER A 22 -51.98 -54.75 -18.61
N GLU A 23 -51.10 -55.70 -18.96
CA GLU A 23 -50.03 -56.21 -18.09
C GLU A 23 -48.64 -55.75 -18.55
N GLY A 24 -48.59 -54.79 -19.49
CA GLY A 24 -47.36 -54.26 -20.07
C GLY A 24 -46.78 -55.10 -21.21
N ILE A 25 -45.66 -54.64 -21.76
CA ILE A 25 -44.91 -55.32 -22.83
C ILE A 25 -43.58 -55.77 -22.23
N ILE A 26 -43.35 -57.08 -22.18
CA ILE A 26 -42.05 -57.64 -21.79
C ILE A 26 -41.18 -57.71 -23.03
N ILE A 27 -40.06 -57.01 -23.00
CA ILE A 27 -39.04 -57.03 -24.04
C ILE A 27 -37.89 -57.90 -23.55
N SER A 28 -37.44 -58.83 -24.38
CA SER A 28 -36.35 -59.74 -23.98
C SER A 28 -35.05 -58.97 -23.71
N THR A 29 -34.20 -59.53 -22.86
CA THR A 29 -32.89 -58.97 -22.52
C THR A 29 -32.09 -58.64 -23.79
N ASN A 30 -31.36 -57.51 -23.77
CA ASN A 30 -30.54 -57.04 -24.89
C ASN A 30 -31.32 -56.63 -26.16
N LYS A 31 -32.60 -56.32 -26.03
CA LYS A 31 -33.37 -55.66 -27.10
C LYS A 31 -33.61 -54.19 -26.75
N ASN A 32 -33.50 -53.34 -27.76
CA ASN A 32 -33.73 -51.91 -27.62
C ASN A 32 -35.24 -51.61 -27.65
N VAL A 33 -35.66 -50.67 -26.80
CA VAL A 33 -36.98 -50.06 -26.87
C VAL A 33 -36.81 -48.67 -27.45
N THR A 34 -37.30 -48.45 -28.66
CA THR A 34 -37.28 -47.12 -29.28
C THR A 34 -38.64 -46.48 -29.10
N PHE A 35 -38.70 -45.38 -28.37
CA PHE A 35 -39.90 -44.54 -28.27
C PHE A 35 -39.78 -43.41 -29.31
N SER A 36 -40.79 -43.22 -30.16
CA SER A 36 -40.83 -42.12 -31.13
C SER A 36 -41.66 -40.94 -30.58
N GLY A 37 -41.18 -39.71 -30.79
CA GLY A 37 -41.83 -38.49 -30.27
C GLY A 37 -41.65 -38.24 -28.77
N GLY A 38 -42.34 -37.24 -28.23
CA GLY A 38 -42.31 -36.86 -26.81
C GLY A 38 -43.00 -37.89 -25.91
N THR A 39 -42.37 -39.05 -25.73
CA THR A 39 -42.92 -40.14 -24.91
C THR A 39 -42.57 -39.94 -23.43
N VAL A 40 -43.57 -39.98 -22.56
CA VAL A 40 -43.40 -39.92 -21.10
C VAL A 40 -43.28 -41.34 -20.54
N ILE A 41 -42.13 -41.69 -19.94
CA ILE A 41 -41.97 -42.92 -19.16
C ILE A 41 -42.38 -42.61 -17.72
N ASN A 42 -43.66 -42.82 -17.38
CA ASN A 42 -44.17 -42.63 -16.02
C ASN A 42 -43.90 -43.87 -15.15
N GLN A 43 -42.64 -44.09 -14.79
CA GLN A 43 -42.22 -45.18 -13.93
C GLN A 43 -41.56 -44.63 -12.67
N SER A 44 -41.84 -45.24 -11.52
CA SER A 44 -41.25 -44.84 -10.22
C SER A 44 -39.72 -44.99 -10.16
N GLY A 45 -39.10 -45.61 -11.15
CA GLY A 45 -37.64 -45.69 -11.29
C GLY A 45 -37.23 -46.25 -12.65
N ILE A 46 -36.41 -45.50 -13.38
CA ILE A 46 -35.60 -46.04 -14.46
C ILE A 46 -34.26 -46.44 -13.84
N THR A 47 -34.14 -47.69 -13.40
CA THR A 47 -32.84 -48.26 -12.99
C THR A 47 -32.03 -48.62 -14.23
N THR A 48 -31.49 -47.61 -14.91
CA THR A 48 -30.55 -47.82 -16.00
C THR A 48 -29.13 -47.74 -15.46
N SER A 49 -28.45 -48.88 -15.40
CA SER A 49 -27.00 -48.93 -15.13
C SER A 49 -26.17 -48.20 -16.19
N SER A 50 -26.77 -47.74 -17.30
CA SER A 50 -26.08 -46.97 -18.35
C SER A 50 -27.07 -46.14 -19.16
N ILE A 51 -27.35 -44.89 -18.76
CA ILE A 51 -27.86 -43.90 -19.71
C ILE A 51 -26.68 -43.56 -20.63
N SER A 52 -26.58 -44.23 -21.78
CA SER A 52 -25.54 -43.99 -22.79
C SER A 52 -25.89 -42.80 -23.70
N SER A 53 -26.53 -41.76 -23.16
CA SER A 53 -26.70 -40.49 -23.86
C SER A 53 -25.54 -39.58 -23.48
N THR A 54 -24.94 -38.91 -24.46
CA THR A 54 -23.94 -37.87 -24.21
C THR A 54 -24.53 -36.63 -23.54
N THR A 55 -25.87 -36.47 -23.57
CA THR A 55 -26.59 -35.32 -22.99
C THR A 55 -27.92 -35.75 -22.37
N ILE A 56 -28.17 -35.37 -21.12
CA ILE A 56 -29.50 -35.46 -20.47
C ILE A 56 -30.02 -34.03 -20.32
N THR A 57 -31.09 -33.68 -21.03
CA THR A 57 -31.77 -32.39 -20.88
C THR A 57 -32.96 -32.57 -19.94
N ALA A 58 -32.89 -32.00 -18.73
CA ALA A 58 -33.99 -32.01 -17.76
C ALA A 58 -34.29 -30.60 -17.27
N SER A 59 -35.55 -30.29 -16.99
CA SER A 59 -35.96 -29.04 -16.33
C SER A 59 -35.67 -29.05 -14.82
N GLY A 60 -35.35 -30.22 -14.26
CA GLY A 60 -34.92 -30.38 -12.88
C GLY A 60 -34.33 -31.77 -12.64
N PHE A 61 -33.40 -31.86 -11.70
CA PHE A 61 -32.83 -33.12 -11.21
C PHE A 61 -33.14 -33.23 -9.72
N SER A 62 -33.66 -34.39 -9.28
CA SER A 62 -33.85 -34.72 -7.87
C SER A 62 -32.98 -35.93 -7.54
N GLY A 63 -31.85 -35.69 -6.88
CA GLY A 63 -30.86 -36.73 -6.55
C GLY A 63 -29.53 -36.15 -6.06
N SER A 64 -28.60 -37.02 -5.65
CA SER A 64 -27.25 -36.61 -5.24
C SER A 64 -26.36 -36.28 -6.43
N GLY A 65 -25.68 -35.13 -6.39
CA GLY A 65 -24.68 -34.71 -7.37
C GLY A 65 -23.25 -35.22 -7.09
N ALA A 66 -23.05 -36.14 -6.14
CA ALA A 66 -21.72 -36.55 -5.66
C ALA A 66 -20.74 -37.03 -6.76
N ASN A 67 -21.27 -37.57 -7.87
CA ASN A 67 -20.45 -38.06 -8.99
C ASN A 67 -20.30 -37.04 -10.14
N LEU A 68 -20.82 -35.82 -10.00
CA LEU A 68 -20.63 -34.74 -10.96
C LEU A 68 -19.26 -34.07 -10.75
N THR A 69 -18.20 -34.75 -11.17
CA THR A 69 -16.81 -34.34 -10.90
C THR A 69 -16.23 -33.35 -11.92
N GLN A 70 -16.94 -33.08 -13.01
CA GLN A 70 -16.46 -32.24 -14.12
C GLN A 70 -17.43 -31.09 -14.45
N VAL A 71 -18.11 -30.52 -13.45
CA VAL A 71 -18.97 -29.34 -13.64
C VAL A 71 -18.08 -28.09 -13.71
N PRO A 72 -17.98 -27.38 -14.85
CA PRO A 72 -17.26 -26.13 -14.92
C PRO A 72 -17.94 -25.09 -14.03
N ALA A 73 -17.17 -24.25 -13.33
CA ALA A 73 -17.73 -23.25 -12.42
C ALA A 73 -18.72 -22.28 -13.11
N GLY A 74 -18.49 -21.97 -14.40
CA GLY A 74 -19.41 -21.13 -15.19
C GLY A 74 -20.75 -21.78 -15.54
N SER A 75 -20.88 -23.10 -15.38
CA SER A 75 -22.14 -23.83 -15.56
C SER A 75 -23.04 -23.79 -14.32
N LEU A 76 -22.50 -23.38 -13.17
CA LEU A 76 -23.27 -23.13 -11.95
C LEU A 76 -23.86 -21.72 -12.06
N THR A 77 -25.18 -21.63 -12.26
CA THR A 77 -25.91 -20.35 -12.23
C THR A 77 -26.71 -20.24 -10.93
N GLY A 78 -26.91 -19.01 -10.44
CA GLY A 78 -27.60 -18.74 -9.17
C GLY A 78 -26.69 -18.63 -7.96
N LEU A 79 -27.29 -18.68 -6.77
CA LEU A 79 -26.59 -18.58 -5.49
C LEU A 79 -26.15 -19.98 -5.03
N VAL A 80 -24.84 -20.19 -4.85
CA VAL A 80 -24.35 -21.32 -4.06
C VAL A 80 -24.47 -20.93 -2.59
N SER A 81 -25.36 -21.57 -1.84
CA SER A 81 -25.54 -21.24 -0.42
C SER A 81 -24.21 -21.43 0.34
N PRO A 82 -23.82 -20.49 1.21
CA PRO A 82 -22.59 -20.63 2.00
C PRO A 82 -22.53 -21.91 2.83
N THR A 83 -23.67 -22.45 3.25
CA THR A 83 -23.76 -23.75 3.95
C THR A 83 -23.22 -24.95 3.16
N ILE A 84 -23.13 -24.85 1.83
CA ILE A 84 -22.66 -25.93 0.93
C ILE A 84 -21.16 -25.78 0.62
N LEU A 85 -20.57 -24.61 0.92
CA LEU A 85 -19.15 -24.29 0.71
C LEU A 85 -18.28 -24.62 1.94
N GLY A 86 -18.85 -25.25 2.98
CA GLY A 86 -18.26 -25.40 4.31
C GLY A 86 -18.66 -24.26 5.25
N SER A 87 -18.47 -24.42 6.56
CA SER A 87 -18.91 -23.42 7.56
C SER A 87 -18.15 -22.10 7.41
N GLY A 88 -18.75 -21.14 6.70
CA GLY A 88 -18.30 -19.75 6.54
C GLY A 88 -19.06 -19.05 5.43
N THR A 89 -18.89 -17.74 5.24
CA THR A 89 -19.61 -16.95 4.23
C THR A 89 -18.67 -15.98 3.54
N ALA A 90 -18.73 -15.94 2.20
CA ALA A 90 -17.94 -15.00 1.43
C ALA A 90 -18.48 -13.58 1.63
N ASN A 91 -17.59 -12.65 1.97
CA ASN A 91 -17.91 -11.23 2.07
C ASN A 91 -16.67 -10.41 1.68
N SER A 92 -16.74 -9.08 1.76
CA SER A 92 -15.62 -8.19 1.40
C SER A 92 -14.35 -8.40 2.22
N GLY A 93 -14.44 -9.05 3.38
CA GLY A 93 -13.35 -9.34 4.30
C GLY A 93 -12.97 -10.82 4.40
N THR A 94 -13.73 -11.76 3.82
CA THR A 94 -13.44 -13.20 3.90
C THR A 94 -13.74 -13.92 2.59
N TYR A 95 -12.82 -14.80 2.17
CA TYR A 95 -12.93 -15.63 0.96
C TYR A 95 -12.58 -17.09 1.27
N LEU A 96 -13.12 -18.02 0.48
CA LEU A 96 -12.76 -19.44 0.58
C LEU A 96 -11.49 -19.70 -0.26
N ARG A 97 -10.44 -20.23 0.35
CA ARG A 97 -9.19 -20.60 -0.35
C ARG A 97 -9.36 -21.95 -1.07
N GLY A 98 -8.48 -22.22 -2.03
CA GLY A 98 -8.48 -23.48 -2.79
C GLY A 98 -8.18 -24.75 -1.96
N ASP A 99 -7.77 -24.59 -0.70
CA ASP A 99 -7.60 -25.69 0.27
C ASP A 99 -8.89 -25.98 1.08
N GLY A 100 -9.99 -25.31 0.77
CA GLY A 100 -11.28 -25.48 1.46
C GLY A 100 -11.38 -24.74 2.80
N THR A 101 -10.44 -23.84 3.12
CA THR A 101 -10.45 -23.05 4.35
C THR A 101 -10.83 -21.59 4.09
N TRP A 102 -11.65 -21.02 4.98
CA TRP A 102 -11.98 -19.60 4.93
C TRP A 102 -10.80 -18.75 5.41
N ALA A 103 -10.42 -17.75 4.63
CA ALA A 103 -9.36 -16.80 4.97
C ALA A 103 -9.89 -15.37 4.96
N ALA A 104 -9.35 -14.55 5.85
CA ALA A 104 -9.57 -13.11 5.81
C ALA A 104 -8.76 -12.49 4.67
N VAL A 105 -9.28 -11.42 4.08
CA VAL A 105 -8.51 -10.58 3.15
C VAL A 105 -7.37 -9.94 3.94
N ALA A 106 -6.13 -10.28 3.59
CA ALA A 106 -4.96 -9.72 4.26
C ALA A 106 -4.92 -8.20 4.04
N ALA A 107 -4.85 -7.43 5.12
CA ALA A 107 -4.59 -6.01 5.02
C ALA A 107 -3.19 -5.79 4.42
N ALA A 108 -3.06 -4.81 3.53
CA ALA A 108 -1.76 -4.37 3.04
C ALA A 108 -1.05 -3.63 4.18
N ASN A 109 -0.28 -4.36 4.98
CA ASN A 109 0.49 -3.77 6.06
C ASN A 109 1.75 -3.12 5.48
N THR A 110 2.09 -1.92 5.95
CA THR A 110 3.41 -1.33 5.71
C THR A 110 4.35 -1.78 6.82
N THR A 111 5.44 -2.46 6.46
CA THR A 111 6.52 -2.75 7.41
C THR A 111 7.40 -1.51 7.57
N ILE A 112 7.61 -1.08 8.80
CA ILE A 112 8.58 -0.02 9.15
C ILE A 112 9.82 -0.70 9.71
N SER A 113 10.97 -0.46 9.10
CA SER A 113 12.28 -0.92 9.57
C SER A 113 13.18 0.27 9.86
N ASP A 114 14.03 0.15 10.89
CA ASP A 114 15.06 1.15 11.19
C ASP A 114 16.20 1.04 10.18
N ASP A 115 16.42 2.11 9.41
CA ASP A 115 17.53 2.21 8.48
C ASP A 115 18.45 3.32 8.96
N THR A 116 19.62 2.92 9.44
CA THR A 116 20.65 3.82 9.98
C THR A 116 21.94 3.78 9.18
N SER A 117 21.95 3.11 8.01
CA SER A 117 23.21 2.77 7.33
C SER A 117 23.22 3.00 5.83
N THR A 118 22.05 3.11 5.19
CA THR A 118 21.98 3.31 3.73
C THR A 118 22.45 4.72 3.35
N ASN A 119 23.59 4.82 2.65
CA ASN A 119 24.10 6.08 2.11
C ASN A 119 23.40 6.46 0.79
N ALA A 120 22.13 6.85 0.88
CA ALA A 120 21.32 7.26 -0.27
C ALA A 120 20.37 8.42 0.08
N THR A 121 19.93 9.15 -0.95
CA THR A 121 18.95 10.24 -0.79
C THR A 121 17.56 9.68 -0.58
N TYR A 122 17.01 9.88 0.62
CA TYR A 122 15.63 9.59 0.98
C TYR A 122 14.80 10.87 0.93
N TYR A 123 13.51 10.70 0.65
CA TYR A 123 12.56 11.80 0.48
C TYR A 123 11.49 11.73 1.56
N PRO A 124 11.62 12.52 2.65
CA PRO A 124 10.61 12.56 3.68
C PRO A 124 9.24 12.89 3.09
N THR A 125 8.23 12.16 3.51
CA THR A 125 6.84 12.38 3.13
C THR A 125 6.13 13.12 4.25
N LEU A 126 5.32 14.11 3.89
CA LEU A 126 4.55 14.90 4.86
C LEU A 126 3.07 14.68 4.61
N SER A 127 2.30 14.42 5.67
CA SER A 127 0.85 14.32 5.57
C SER A 127 0.22 15.70 5.67
N THR A 128 -0.73 15.98 4.77
CA THR A 128 -1.60 17.16 4.84
C THR A 128 -2.92 16.90 5.57
N ALA A 129 -3.19 15.64 5.94
CA ALA A 129 -4.37 15.22 6.69
C ALA A 129 -3.97 14.72 8.08
N THR A 130 -4.78 15.05 9.09
CA THR A 130 -4.56 14.63 10.49
C THR A 130 -5.24 13.31 10.84
N THR A 131 -6.19 12.85 10.00
CA THR A 131 -6.93 11.58 10.15
C THR A 131 -7.38 11.05 8.78
N GLY A 132 -7.75 9.77 8.69
CA GLY A 132 -8.31 9.14 7.48
C GLY A 132 -7.31 8.28 6.70
N VAL A 133 -7.70 7.90 5.47
CA VAL A 133 -6.85 7.09 4.58
C VAL A 133 -6.05 8.00 3.65
N LEU A 134 -4.74 7.79 3.58
CA LEU A 134 -3.87 8.49 2.63
C LEU A 134 -4.01 7.86 1.24
N SER A 135 -4.72 8.52 0.33
CA SER A 135 -4.86 8.07 -1.06
C SER A 135 -3.70 8.54 -1.96
N SER A 136 -2.97 9.57 -1.54
CA SER A 136 -1.77 10.07 -2.23
C SER A 136 -0.82 10.68 -1.21
N VAL A 137 0.48 10.39 -1.35
CA VAL A 137 1.55 10.88 -0.48
C VAL A 137 2.44 11.83 -1.28
N LYS A 138 2.75 13.00 -0.72
CA LYS A 138 3.57 14.04 -1.38
C LYS A 138 4.93 14.15 -0.71
N THR A 139 5.95 14.45 -1.50
CA THR A 139 7.29 14.86 -1.04
C THR A 139 7.79 16.04 -1.88
N SER A 140 8.72 16.81 -1.32
CA SER A 140 9.38 17.94 -2.02
C SER A 140 10.82 17.57 -2.33
N SER A 141 11.04 16.71 -3.32
CA SER A 141 12.34 16.07 -3.59
C SER A 141 13.51 17.02 -3.85
N SER A 142 13.23 18.24 -4.34
CA SER A 142 14.24 19.29 -4.54
C SER A 142 14.46 20.21 -3.33
N LYS A 143 13.61 20.12 -2.31
CA LYS A 143 13.61 21.05 -1.16
C LYS A 143 13.85 20.37 0.20
N LEU A 144 13.62 19.07 0.30
CA LEU A 144 13.76 18.32 1.55
C LEU A 144 14.23 16.89 1.26
N THR A 145 15.42 16.54 1.76
CA THR A 145 15.99 15.19 1.64
C THR A 145 16.67 14.77 2.93
N PHE A 146 16.76 13.46 3.14
CA PHE A 146 17.47 12.86 4.27
C PHE A 146 18.43 11.78 3.75
N ASN A 147 19.58 11.60 4.38
CA ASN A 147 20.47 10.47 4.11
C ASN A 147 20.64 9.63 5.39
N PRO A 148 20.11 8.39 5.44
CA PRO A 148 20.22 7.52 6.62
C PRO A 148 21.65 7.23 7.04
N GLY A 149 22.54 6.93 6.09
CA GLY A 149 23.93 6.58 6.34
C GLY A 149 24.77 7.73 6.90
N THR A 150 24.39 8.98 6.64
CA THR A 150 25.10 10.17 7.18
C THR A 150 24.30 10.92 8.26
N GLY A 151 23.04 10.56 8.49
CA GLY A 151 22.12 11.29 9.37
C GLY A 151 21.84 12.73 8.93
N THR A 152 22.15 13.10 7.67
CA THR A 152 22.04 14.49 7.21
C THR A 152 20.64 14.79 6.71
N LEU A 153 20.01 15.82 7.27
CA LEU A 153 18.77 16.41 6.76
C LEU A 153 19.12 17.68 5.97
N PHE A 154 18.75 17.72 4.69
CA PHE A 154 18.90 18.89 3.85
C PHE A 154 17.56 19.59 3.66
N SER A 155 17.54 20.92 3.82
CA SER A 155 16.42 21.76 3.43
C SER A 155 16.92 23.06 2.80
N THR A 156 16.18 23.59 1.83
CA THR A 156 16.56 24.86 1.17
C THR A 156 16.46 26.06 2.09
N ASN A 157 15.53 26.06 3.05
CA ASN A 157 15.30 27.16 3.98
C ASN A 157 14.77 26.63 5.31
N PHE A 158 15.24 27.21 6.41
CA PHE A 158 14.67 27.01 7.75
C PHE A 158 14.11 28.34 8.26
N SER A 159 12.87 28.32 8.77
CA SER A 159 12.23 29.47 9.42
C SER A 159 11.88 29.09 10.85
N GLY A 160 12.52 29.72 11.83
CA GLY A 160 12.35 29.40 13.25
C GLY A 160 13.57 29.77 14.11
N SER A 161 13.48 29.53 15.42
CA SER A 161 14.60 29.75 16.35
C SER A 161 15.66 28.64 16.24
N GLY A 162 16.92 29.02 16.12
CA GLY A 162 18.07 28.10 16.15
C GLY A 162 18.61 27.80 17.55
N VAL A 163 17.91 28.19 18.63
CA VAL A 163 18.43 28.12 20.02
C VAL A 163 18.90 26.72 20.44
N ASN A 164 18.32 25.66 19.86
CA ASN A 164 18.66 24.27 20.18
C ASN A 164 19.73 23.66 19.25
N LEU A 165 20.32 24.44 18.32
CA LEU A 165 21.46 24.01 17.51
C LEU A 165 22.76 24.14 18.31
N THR A 166 22.86 23.37 19.40
CA THR A 166 23.91 23.50 20.43
C THR A 166 25.32 23.12 19.98
N GLN A 167 25.44 22.40 18.85
CA GLN A 167 26.73 21.96 18.28
C GLN A 167 27.17 22.80 17.08
N LEU A 168 26.59 23.99 16.88
CA LEU A 168 27.00 24.89 15.81
C LEU A 168 28.31 25.60 16.20
N ASN A 169 29.44 25.10 15.71
CA ASN A 169 30.72 25.78 15.88
C ASN A 169 30.80 27.05 15.00
N ALA A 170 31.65 28.01 15.37
CA ALA A 170 31.79 29.27 14.62
C ALA A 170 32.31 29.06 13.18
N ALA A 171 33.09 28.01 12.92
CA ALA A 171 33.59 27.70 11.58
C ALA A 171 32.48 27.25 10.61
N ASN A 172 31.36 26.74 11.13
CA ASN A 172 30.19 26.35 10.37
C ASN A 172 29.29 27.55 9.99
N LEU A 173 29.53 28.73 10.57
CA LEU A 173 28.83 29.97 10.23
C LEU A 173 29.67 30.76 9.22
N THR A 174 29.25 30.76 7.95
CA THR A 174 29.89 31.53 6.88
C THR A 174 28.99 32.66 6.40
N GLY A 175 29.57 33.67 5.74
CA GLY A 175 28.87 34.87 5.30
C GLY A 175 28.82 35.98 6.35
N ASN A 176 28.12 37.06 6.04
CA ASN A 176 27.88 38.13 7.00
C ASN A 176 26.92 37.62 8.08
N LEU A 177 27.26 37.82 9.35
CA LEU A 177 26.22 37.80 10.36
C LEU A 177 25.18 38.86 9.95
N PRO A 178 23.87 38.53 9.89
CA PRO A 178 22.83 39.54 9.80
C PRO A 178 23.09 40.61 10.87
N ALA A 179 22.62 41.85 10.68
CA ALA A 179 22.84 42.97 11.59
C ALA A 179 22.29 42.68 13.01
N ILE A 180 23.02 41.86 13.74
CA ILE A 180 22.80 41.46 15.11
C ILE A 180 23.76 42.36 15.88
N SER A 181 23.22 43.06 16.87
CA SER A 181 24.07 43.73 17.83
C SER A 181 24.99 42.67 18.45
N GLY A 182 26.30 42.86 18.32
CA GLY A 182 27.30 42.01 18.95
C GLY A 182 27.24 42.01 20.48
N VAL A 183 26.32 42.75 21.10
CA VAL A 183 26.09 42.82 22.55
C VAL A 183 25.90 41.42 23.18
N ASN A 184 25.35 40.47 22.44
CA ASN A 184 25.14 39.10 22.90
C ASN A 184 26.34 38.18 22.66
N LEU A 185 27.40 38.65 21.99
CA LEU A 185 28.67 37.95 21.85
C LEU A 185 29.53 38.22 23.08
N THR A 186 29.06 37.77 24.24
CA THR A 186 29.62 38.09 25.57
C THR A 186 31.06 37.61 25.80
N GLN A 187 31.60 36.77 24.91
CA GLN A 187 32.97 36.26 24.96
C GLN A 187 33.89 36.86 23.89
N LEU A 188 33.41 37.80 23.07
CA LEU A 188 34.24 38.48 22.08
C LEU A 188 35.14 39.53 22.76
N ASN A 189 36.45 39.39 22.64
CA ASN A 189 37.44 40.35 23.12
C ASN A 189 38.44 40.74 22.01
N ALA A 190 39.32 41.70 22.30
CA ALA A 190 40.27 42.23 21.32
C ALA A 190 41.22 41.16 20.72
N SER A 191 41.57 40.11 21.48
CA SER A 191 42.40 39.01 20.96
C SER A 191 41.69 38.14 19.93
N ASN A 192 40.35 38.18 19.88
CA ASN A 192 39.56 37.47 18.87
C ASN A 192 39.49 38.22 17.53
N LEU A 193 39.84 39.52 17.50
CA LEU A 193 39.89 40.35 16.29
C LEU A 193 41.31 40.35 15.72
N THR A 194 41.74 39.19 15.20
CA THR A 194 43.09 39.02 14.65
C THR A 194 43.30 39.71 13.30
N THR A 195 42.20 40.01 12.58
CA THR A 195 42.19 40.68 11.28
C THR A 195 40.91 41.52 11.11
N GLY A 196 40.87 42.41 10.11
CA GLY A 196 39.71 43.28 9.84
C GLY A 196 39.90 44.72 10.34
N THR A 197 38.86 45.54 10.22
CA THR A 197 38.86 46.94 10.68
C THR A 197 37.83 47.15 11.77
N VAL A 198 38.20 47.86 12.84
CA VAL A 198 37.28 48.38 13.84
C VAL A 198 37.21 49.89 13.64
N SER A 199 36.01 50.44 13.49
CA SER A 199 35.86 51.89 13.32
C SER A 199 36.44 52.63 14.51
N ASN A 200 37.27 53.65 14.26
CA ASN A 200 37.88 54.45 15.32
C ASN A 200 36.82 55.14 16.20
N SER A 201 35.64 55.40 15.66
CA SER A 201 34.50 55.99 16.37
C SER A 201 33.91 55.10 17.47
N LEU A 202 34.29 53.82 17.54
CA LEU A 202 33.84 52.88 18.58
C LEU A 202 34.75 52.89 19.82
N PHE A 203 35.93 53.52 19.75
CA PHE A 203 36.81 53.67 20.90
C PHE A 203 36.45 54.95 21.68
N ASN A 204 36.45 54.87 23.01
CA ASN A 204 36.20 56.04 23.86
C ASN A 204 37.45 56.94 23.94
N THR A 205 37.29 58.16 24.47
CA THR A 205 38.39 59.15 24.60
C THR A 205 39.52 58.72 25.53
N ASN A 206 39.36 57.62 26.28
CA ASN A 206 40.39 57.07 27.16
C ASN A 206 41.17 55.92 26.50
N SER A 207 40.89 55.62 25.23
CA SER A 207 41.50 54.52 24.49
C SER A 207 42.58 55.06 23.54
N ASN A 208 43.85 54.71 23.76
CA ASN A 208 44.91 54.97 22.77
C ASN A 208 44.80 53.93 21.63
N ALA A 209 43.81 54.11 20.75
CA ALA A 209 43.76 53.37 19.50
C ALA A 209 44.95 53.84 18.64
N TYR A 210 45.81 52.91 18.26
CA TYR A 210 47.14 53.11 17.67
C TYR A 210 47.16 53.77 16.26
N GLY A 211 46.26 54.71 15.97
CA GLY A 211 46.01 55.27 14.63
C GLY A 211 46.27 56.77 14.45
N VAL A 212 46.33 57.58 15.50
CA VAL A 212 46.72 59.00 15.39
C VAL A 212 47.67 59.35 16.52
N ARG A 213 48.98 59.32 16.26
CA ARG A 213 49.94 60.05 17.08
C ARG A 213 49.69 61.54 16.86
N THR A 214 48.82 62.14 17.66
CA THR A 214 48.74 63.60 17.74
C THR A 214 49.97 64.06 18.50
N LEU A 215 50.98 64.56 17.80
CA LEU A 215 52.10 65.25 18.45
C LEU A 215 51.55 66.56 19.03
N SER A 216 51.31 66.61 20.34
CA SER A 216 50.93 67.87 21.00
C SER A 216 52.13 68.81 21.02
N THR A 217 51.95 70.04 20.53
CA THR A 217 52.88 71.15 20.74
C THR A 217 52.44 72.07 21.89
N GLY A 218 51.30 71.78 22.53
CA GLY A 218 50.80 72.51 23.70
C GLY A 218 51.19 71.83 25.02
N THR A 219 51.26 72.63 26.09
CA THR A 219 51.47 72.13 27.46
C THR A 219 50.35 71.14 27.83
N PRO A 220 50.64 69.88 28.17
CA PRO A 220 49.60 68.91 28.45
C PRO A 220 48.96 69.17 29.81
N SER A 221 47.63 69.15 29.84
CA SER A 221 46.85 69.06 31.08
C SER A 221 46.39 67.62 31.29
N GLY A 222 47.24 66.82 31.95
CA GLY A 222 46.87 65.52 32.50
C GLY A 222 47.08 64.33 31.56
N GLY A 223 48.11 63.54 31.85
CA GLY A 223 48.31 62.21 31.29
C GLY A 223 49.44 61.47 32.00
N SER A 224 49.14 60.35 32.65
CA SER A 224 50.14 59.44 33.21
C SER A 224 50.55 58.45 32.11
N ASN A 225 51.72 58.69 31.51
CA ASN A 225 52.48 57.80 30.61
C ASN A 225 51.85 57.52 29.22
N GLY A 226 52.41 58.15 28.18
CA GLY A 226 52.13 57.82 26.77
C GLY A 226 52.57 58.89 25.77
N ASP A 227 52.67 60.15 26.21
CA ASP A 227 53.09 61.25 25.35
C ASP A 227 54.62 61.24 25.18
N ILE A 228 55.08 61.20 23.92
CA ILE A 228 56.50 61.38 23.58
C ILE A 228 56.79 62.87 23.55
N TRP A 229 57.57 63.34 24.51
CA TRP A 229 58.06 64.72 24.57
C TRP A 229 59.39 64.82 23.86
N TYR A 230 59.47 65.61 22.79
CA TYR A 230 60.75 66.13 22.33
C TYR A 230 60.98 67.47 23.03
N LYS A 231 62.02 67.55 23.87
CA LYS A 231 62.59 68.83 24.28
C LYS A 231 63.51 69.28 23.14
N TYR A 232 63.24 70.45 22.58
CA TYR A 232 64.25 71.20 21.82
C TYR A 232 65.33 71.69 22.77
#